data_AF-A0A4R6UI02-F1
#
_entry.id   AF-A0A4R6UI02-F1
#
_cell.length_a   1.000
_cell.length_b   1.000
_cell.length_c   1.000
_cell.angle_alpha   90.00
_cell.angle_beta   90.00
_cell.angle_gamma   90.00
#
_symmetry.space_group_name_H-M   'P 1'
#
loop_
_entity.id
_entity.type
_entity.pdbx_description
1 polymer ?
#
loop_
_entity_poly.entity_id
_entity_poly.type
_entity_poly.pdbx_seq_one_letter_code
_entity_poly.pdbx_strand_id
1 'polypeptide(L)'
;MGTGRVRLALAPSNSQVLYVLAGSQLFKSTNAAASWTRVNSNACEGQCTYNQAITVHPQQSDTILVGSIRFARSTNGGTSLQTLTSSWGGNQQVHQDTHVLVYSPSNPNRFYIGSDGGIWRTDNNGSSFINMNANLNVTQFYDIAIDTSNPDKIFGGAQDNSSSSRNISKVWNLTYASGDGFMNVVDPSNPSTVLQTSYPSGGYPNIVRSFQGGTAGTFSALPKTGLSSGNFPWVTPLAAAGNKVWVASDRLYVGNTSASSFSWTAVGGALGSAASVITPTQAGNAYPVYVGTSGGKIYFHSNAVQGAGSLTDVTNNYPGGRVSDIAVAPDNSRTTYVTRSAFGGAKLYRSTNNGASWSAIGDGLPNVPANAVAVDPRQPTRVFVATDIGMYQSIDSGNTFTAFNAGMPIGNVVMDLEIDDEPHVLVAGTYGRGAWKVNLQGTQSNQPPVANFQFSVNGKSVSFTDASQDDDGQIVSRLWDLGDGTTSAQTNPAKTYADDGTYQVQLTVTDDDGASASINRAVVISSSACAGTTINGSFAGANGQSQIQPNGTWYQSTSAGTHSVCLQGPQGTDFDVYLDRWTGSAWQQVAKSESPTSVEAINYSGSSGYYRYRVVNYAGVGAYTFTFQRP
;
A
#
# COMPACT_ATOMS: atom_id res chain seq x y z
N MET A 1 -34.15 43.35 16.35
CA MET A 1 -33.44 42.80 15.18
C MET A 1 -33.96 41.38 14.99
N GLY A 2 -34.78 41.12 13.96
CA GLY A 2 -35.42 39.82 13.76
C GLY A 2 -34.61 38.91 12.82
N THR A 3 -34.29 37.71 13.32
CA THR A 3 -34.03 36.44 12.61
C THR A 3 -32.84 36.34 11.62
N GLY A 4 -31.65 36.81 11.98
CA GLY A 4 -30.43 36.54 11.21
C GLY A 4 -29.16 36.47 12.06
N ARG A 5 -28.07 35.96 11.47
CA ARG A 5 -26.72 36.00 12.06
C ARG A 5 -26.32 37.46 12.29
N VAL A 6 -25.66 37.72 13.42
CA VAL A 6 -25.21 39.05 13.82
C VAL A 6 -23.71 39.04 14.07
N ARG A 7 -23.02 40.07 13.55
CA ARG A 7 -21.60 40.35 13.82
C ARG A 7 -21.42 41.79 14.26
N LEU A 8 -20.53 41.98 15.23
CA LEU A 8 -20.13 43.28 15.76
C LEU A 8 -18.65 43.52 15.43
N ALA A 9 -18.28 44.75 15.07
CA ALA A 9 -16.90 45.17 15.01
C ALA A 9 -16.72 46.56 15.63
N LEU A 10 -15.76 46.67 16.56
CA LEU A 10 -15.32 47.94 17.15
C LEU A 10 -14.19 48.53 16.29
N ALA A 11 -14.20 49.85 16.09
CA ALA A 11 -13.10 50.53 15.42
C ALA A 11 -11.87 50.64 16.36
N PRO A 12 -10.70 50.05 16.00
CA PRO A 12 -9.52 50.14 16.87
C PRO A 12 -9.01 51.56 17.08
N SER A 13 -9.21 52.46 16.09
CA SER A 13 -8.79 53.86 16.18
C SER A 13 -9.75 54.77 16.93
N ASN A 14 -10.98 54.31 17.24
CA ASN A 14 -11.99 55.13 17.88
C ASN A 14 -13.01 54.29 18.66
N SER A 15 -12.89 54.28 20.00
CA SER A 15 -13.77 53.51 20.88
C SER A 15 -15.24 53.92 20.85
N GLN A 16 -15.57 55.08 20.25
CA GLN A 16 -16.95 55.51 20.06
C GLN A 16 -17.61 54.90 18.83
N VAL A 17 -16.83 54.34 17.90
CA VAL A 17 -17.34 53.83 16.62
C VAL A 17 -17.46 52.31 16.61
N LEU A 18 -18.68 51.83 16.41
CA LEU A 18 -18.99 50.40 16.29
C LEU A 18 -19.86 50.15 15.06
N TYR A 19 -19.75 48.94 14.51
CA TYR A 19 -20.60 48.46 13.43
C TYR A 19 -21.28 47.15 13.83
N VAL A 20 -22.54 47.01 13.45
CA VAL A 20 -23.31 45.76 13.55
C VAL A 20 -23.80 45.37 12.17
N LEU A 21 -23.40 44.20 11.70
CA LEU A 21 -23.98 43.55 10.52
C LEU A 21 -24.97 42.49 11.02
N ALA A 22 -26.27 42.72 10.80
CA ALA A 22 -27.36 41.85 11.24
C ALA A 22 -28.18 41.41 10.01
N GLY A 23 -28.08 40.13 9.64
CA GLY A 23 -28.52 39.67 8.33
C GLY A 23 -27.85 40.48 7.21
N SER A 24 -28.64 41.16 6.38
CA SER A 24 -28.14 42.06 5.33
C SER A 24 -28.05 43.53 5.74
N GLN A 25 -28.40 43.87 6.97
CA GLN A 25 -28.46 45.28 7.40
C GLN A 25 -27.21 45.66 8.18
N LEU A 26 -26.59 46.77 7.79
CA LEU A 26 -25.44 47.34 8.49
C LEU A 26 -25.86 48.58 9.28
N PHE A 27 -25.52 48.56 10.56
CA PHE A 27 -25.72 49.64 11.50
C PHE A 27 -24.38 50.17 11.98
N LYS A 28 -24.32 51.47 12.25
CA LYS A 28 -23.16 52.15 12.81
C LYS A 28 -23.57 52.91 14.07
N SER A 29 -22.74 52.85 15.10
CA SER A 29 -22.78 53.74 16.25
C SER A 29 -21.55 54.63 16.22
N THR A 30 -21.71 55.88 16.68
CA THR A 30 -20.61 56.86 16.83
C THR A 30 -20.56 57.43 18.27
N ASN A 31 -21.22 56.76 19.21
CA ASN A 31 -21.39 57.17 20.60
C ASN A 31 -21.33 55.96 21.54
N ALA A 32 -20.38 55.06 21.31
CA ALA A 32 -20.13 53.88 22.14
C ALA A 32 -21.39 53.00 22.34
N ALA A 33 -22.11 52.73 21.25
CA ALA A 33 -23.32 51.90 21.20
C ALA A 33 -24.55 52.47 21.93
N ALA A 34 -24.54 53.74 22.36
CA ALA A 34 -25.71 54.37 22.96
C ALA A 34 -26.86 54.55 21.96
N SER A 35 -26.56 54.78 20.68
CA SER A 35 -27.54 54.72 19.58
C SER A 35 -26.94 54.15 18.30
N TRP A 36 -27.81 53.69 17.40
CA TRP A 36 -27.46 53.02 16.15
C TRP A 36 -28.20 53.63 14.96
N THR A 37 -27.47 53.90 13.89
CA THR A 37 -28.02 54.34 12.60
C THR A 37 -27.82 53.24 11.58
N ARG A 38 -28.87 52.85 10.86
CA ARG A 38 -28.73 51.93 9.72
C ARG A 38 -28.09 52.69 8.56
N VAL A 39 -26.86 52.32 8.22
CA VAL A 39 -26.08 52.94 7.14
C VAL A 39 -26.24 52.22 5.80
N ASN A 40 -26.68 50.96 5.82
CA ASN A 40 -26.93 50.17 4.62
C ASN A 40 -27.99 49.09 4.89
N SER A 41 -28.93 48.89 3.97
CA SER A 41 -29.97 47.86 4.06
C SER A 41 -29.61 46.54 3.39
N ASN A 42 -28.56 46.52 2.56
CA ASN A 42 -28.10 45.37 1.80
C ASN A 42 -26.56 45.29 1.75
N ALA A 43 -25.96 45.07 2.91
CA ALA A 43 -24.51 45.05 3.14
C ALA A 43 -23.87 43.66 3.00
N CYS A 44 -24.55 42.72 2.35
CA CYS A 44 -24.03 41.38 2.09
C CYS A 44 -24.49 40.89 0.73
N GLU A 45 -23.75 39.94 0.17
CA GLU A 45 -24.07 39.24 -1.07
C GLU A 45 -24.51 37.81 -0.75
N GLY A 46 -25.81 37.61 -0.52
CA GLY A 46 -26.38 36.28 -0.24
C GLY A 46 -25.82 35.61 1.03
N GLN A 47 -26.40 34.47 1.41
CA GLN A 47 -25.93 33.62 2.53
C GLN A 47 -25.68 34.31 3.89
N CYS A 48 -26.20 35.51 4.12
CA CYS A 48 -25.86 36.33 5.29
C CYS A 48 -26.33 35.76 6.65
N THR A 49 -27.12 34.68 6.62
CA THR A 49 -27.52 33.88 7.78
C THR A 49 -26.57 32.71 8.05
N TYR A 50 -25.82 32.26 7.04
CA TYR A 50 -24.84 31.18 7.11
C TYR A 50 -23.44 31.74 7.32
N ASN A 51 -22.86 32.48 6.37
CA ASN A 51 -21.54 33.08 6.49
C ASN A 51 -21.64 34.61 6.58
N GLN A 52 -20.94 35.18 7.56
CA GLN A 52 -21.00 36.62 7.83
C GLN A 52 -19.75 37.07 8.59
N ALA A 53 -19.06 38.04 8.00
CA ALA A 53 -17.86 38.66 8.55
C ALA A 53 -17.93 40.20 8.48
N ILE A 54 -17.33 40.87 9.46
CA ILE A 54 -17.12 42.32 9.45
C ILE A 54 -15.87 42.64 10.26
N THR A 55 -15.06 43.58 9.75
CA THR A 55 -13.91 44.14 10.48
C THR A 55 -13.73 45.61 10.12
N VAL A 56 -13.19 46.39 11.06
CA VAL A 56 -12.87 47.81 10.85
C VAL A 56 -11.36 47.97 10.65
N HIS A 57 -10.98 48.90 9.78
CA HIS A 57 -9.58 49.23 9.52
C HIS A 57 -8.91 49.81 10.79
N PRO A 58 -7.64 49.47 11.09
CA PRO A 58 -7.04 49.78 12.39
C PRO A 58 -6.83 51.27 12.64
N GLN A 59 -6.65 52.08 11.59
CA GLN A 59 -6.39 53.52 11.68
C GLN A 59 -7.55 54.38 11.14
N GLN A 60 -8.58 53.79 10.52
CA GLN A 60 -9.62 54.53 9.79
C GLN A 60 -11.00 53.96 10.14
N SER A 61 -11.71 54.60 11.06
CA SER A 61 -12.98 54.08 11.60
C SER A 61 -14.12 54.02 10.58
N ASP A 62 -13.98 54.69 9.44
CA ASP A 62 -14.96 54.69 8.33
C ASP A 62 -14.62 53.68 7.23
N THR A 63 -13.44 53.05 7.31
CA THR A 63 -13.04 51.99 6.40
C THR A 63 -13.36 50.63 7.03
N ILE A 64 -14.25 49.86 6.40
CA ILE A 64 -14.67 48.55 6.88
C ILE A 64 -14.62 47.51 5.76
N LEU A 65 -14.45 46.25 6.14
CA LEU A 65 -14.73 45.11 5.28
C LEU A 65 -15.94 44.36 5.81
N VAL A 66 -16.80 43.90 4.91
CA VAL A 66 -17.92 42.99 5.19
C VAL A 66 -17.79 41.78 4.27
N GLY A 67 -18.21 40.60 4.73
CA GLY A 67 -18.11 39.35 3.97
C GLY A 67 -19.32 38.45 4.14
N SER A 68 -19.71 37.81 3.02
CA SER A 68 -20.63 36.67 2.88
C SER A 68 -20.08 35.80 1.73
N ILE A 69 -20.83 35.46 0.68
CA ILE A 69 -20.28 34.80 -0.53
C ILE A 69 -19.00 35.48 -1.04
N ARG A 70 -18.98 36.81 -1.17
CA ARG A 70 -17.75 37.58 -1.37
C ARG A 70 -17.60 38.63 -0.29
N PHE A 71 -16.43 39.26 -0.24
CA PHE A 71 -16.18 40.39 0.64
C PHE A 71 -16.12 41.71 -0.15
N ALA A 72 -16.57 42.75 0.53
CA ALA A 72 -16.63 44.10 0.02
C ALA A 72 -16.05 45.09 1.03
N ARG A 73 -15.50 46.18 0.51
CA ARG A 73 -14.97 47.29 1.30
C ARG A 73 -15.89 48.50 1.22
N SER A 74 -16.05 49.18 2.35
CA SER A 74 -16.52 50.57 2.39
C SER A 74 -15.40 51.46 2.90
N THR A 75 -15.34 52.70 2.40
CA THR A 75 -14.47 53.78 2.91
C THR A 75 -15.27 54.97 3.43
N ASN A 76 -16.60 54.84 3.51
CA ASN A 76 -17.54 55.89 3.91
C ASN A 76 -18.52 55.41 4.99
N GLY A 77 -18.01 54.58 5.91
CA GLY A 77 -18.75 54.10 7.07
C GLY A 77 -19.91 53.17 6.73
N GLY A 78 -19.80 52.40 5.65
CA GLY A 78 -20.80 51.39 5.26
C GLY A 78 -21.85 51.87 4.24
N THR A 79 -21.89 53.16 3.91
CA THR A 79 -22.91 53.74 3.01
C THR A 79 -22.85 53.12 1.61
N SER A 80 -21.65 52.91 1.07
CA SER A 80 -21.42 52.18 -0.17
C SER A 80 -20.39 51.08 0.00
N LEU A 81 -20.56 49.98 -0.75
CA LEU A 81 -19.71 48.80 -0.70
C LEU A 81 -19.17 48.45 -2.09
N GLN A 82 -17.88 48.17 -2.15
CA GLN A 82 -17.18 47.74 -3.35
C GLN A 82 -16.65 46.31 -3.14
N THR A 83 -17.17 45.35 -3.89
CA THR A 83 -16.64 43.98 -3.90
C THR A 83 -15.20 43.97 -4.41
N LEU A 84 -14.33 43.23 -3.74
CA LEU A 84 -12.89 43.19 -4.06
C LEU A 84 -12.45 41.95 -4.85
N THR A 85 -13.38 41.03 -5.13
CA THR A 85 -13.10 39.77 -5.82
C THR A 85 -14.06 39.49 -6.96
N SER A 86 -13.59 38.70 -7.93
CA SER A 86 -14.41 38.17 -9.02
C SER A 86 -15.47 37.19 -8.51
N SER A 87 -16.52 37.00 -9.32
CA SER A 87 -17.48 35.92 -9.11
C SER A 87 -16.84 34.55 -9.32
N TRP A 88 -17.52 33.50 -8.85
CA TRP A 88 -17.13 32.10 -9.04
C TRP A 88 -16.75 31.78 -10.49
N GLY A 89 -15.66 31.04 -10.68
CA GLY A 89 -15.21 30.54 -11.97
C GLY A 89 -13.68 30.55 -12.15
N GLY A 90 -13.21 30.24 -13.36
CA GLY A 90 -11.77 30.05 -13.64
C GLY A 90 -10.88 31.28 -13.41
N ASN A 91 -11.44 32.49 -13.31
CA ASN A 91 -10.71 33.74 -13.04
C ASN A 91 -10.74 34.15 -11.55
N GLN A 92 -11.13 33.23 -10.67
CA GLN A 92 -11.26 33.49 -9.25
C GLN A 92 -9.89 33.52 -8.57
N GLN A 93 -9.62 34.61 -7.83
CA GLN A 93 -8.37 34.77 -7.06
C GLN A 93 -8.49 34.32 -5.60
N VAL A 94 -9.68 34.46 -5.03
CA VAL A 94 -10.01 34.13 -3.64
C VAL A 94 -11.28 33.30 -3.64
N HIS A 95 -11.28 32.19 -2.90
CA HIS A 95 -12.45 31.34 -2.78
C HIS A 95 -13.65 32.10 -2.22
N GLN A 96 -14.85 31.73 -2.66
CA GLN A 96 -16.09 32.31 -2.15
C GLN A 96 -16.37 31.84 -0.72
N ASP A 97 -17.43 32.37 -0.15
CA ASP A 97 -17.98 32.01 1.15
C ASP A 97 -17.07 32.43 2.31
N THR A 98 -16.99 33.74 2.50
CA THR A 98 -16.16 34.41 3.51
C THR A 98 -16.75 34.25 4.91
N HIS A 99 -16.02 33.53 5.77
CA HIS A 99 -16.37 33.33 7.17
C HIS A 99 -15.67 34.31 8.11
N VAL A 100 -14.46 34.77 7.75
CA VAL A 100 -13.61 35.60 8.60
C VAL A 100 -12.86 36.64 7.77
N LEU A 101 -12.79 37.87 8.29
CA LEU A 101 -11.98 38.96 7.75
C LEU A 101 -11.23 39.63 8.90
N VAL A 102 -9.93 39.83 8.77
CA VAL A 102 -9.11 40.43 9.82
C VAL A 102 -8.08 41.39 9.21
N TYR A 103 -8.11 42.65 9.62
CA TYR A 103 -7.03 43.59 9.32
C TYR A 103 -5.80 43.34 10.19
N SER A 104 -4.61 43.53 9.62
CA SER A 104 -3.36 43.51 10.38
C SER A 104 -3.25 44.77 11.24
N PRO A 105 -3.07 44.65 12.58
CA PRO A 105 -2.90 45.82 13.44
C PRO A 105 -1.67 46.66 13.09
N SER A 106 -0.61 46.00 12.60
CA SER A 106 0.69 46.63 12.29
C SER A 106 0.84 47.08 10.84
N ASN A 107 -0.07 46.69 9.94
CA ASN A 107 -0.01 47.08 8.53
C ASN A 107 -1.43 47.40 8.01
N PRO A 108 -1.80 48.69 7.85
CA PRO A 108 -3.13 49.10 7.38
C PRO A 108 -3.55 48.48 6.03
N ASN A 109 -2.58 48.21 5.15
CA ASN A 109 -2.86 47.68 3.81
C ASN A 109 -2.99 46.15 3.80
N ARG A 110 -2.74 45.48 4.92
CA ARG A 110 -2.81 44.02 5.01
C ARG A 110 -4.09 43.57 5.69
N PHE A 111 -4.76 42.61 5.07
CA PHE A 111 -5.83 41.85 5.72
C PHE A 111 -5.84 40.40 5.25
N TYR A 112 -6.46 39.56 6.07
CA TYR A 112 -6.60 38.13 5.88
C TYR A 112 -8.07 37.79 5.66
N ILE A 113 -8.30 36.80 4.81
CA ILE A 113 -9.61 36.30 4.43
C ILE A 113 -9.62 34.81 4.75
N GLY A 114 -10.55 34.38 5.60
CA GLY A 114 -10.88 32.98 5.82
C GLY A 114 -12.19 32.65 5.12
N SER A 115 -12.17 31.69 4.22
CA SER A 115 -13.35 31.21 3.50
C SER A 115 -13.33 29.69 3.34
N ASP A 116 -14.33 29.10 2.70
CA ASP A 116 -14.47 27.65 2.60
C ASP A 116 -13.27 26.96 1.91
N GLY A 117 -12.60 27.67 1.00
CA GLY A 117 -11.37 27.18 0.39
C GLY A 117 -10.09 27.44 1.21
N GLY A 118 -10.16 27.96 2.45
CA GLY A 118 -9.01 28.18 3.33
C GLY A 118 -8.68 29.66 3.63
N ILE A 119 -7.40 30.05 3.54
CA ILE A 119 -6.90 31.36 3.95
C ILE A 119 -6.20 32.08 2.79
N TRP A 120 -6.55 33.36 2.62
CA TRP A 120 -5.87 34.30 1.73
C TRP A 120 -5.38 35.51 2.50
N ARG A 121 -4.36 36.16 1.95
CA ARG A 121 -3.85 37.43 2.43
C ARG A 121 -3.71 38.42 1.29
N THR A 122 -3.98 39.68 1.57
CA THR A 122 -3.51 40.79 0.73
C THR A 122 -2.53 41.65 1.51
N ASP A 123 -1.59 42.27 0.80
CA ASP A 123 -0.59 43.20 1.35
C ASP A 123 -0.76 44.63 0.80
N ASN A 124 -1.72 44.81 -0.11
CA ASN A 124 -1.91 46.03 -0.90
C ASN A 124 -3.39 46.43 -0.97
N ASN A 125 -4.10 46.25 0.15
CA ASN A 125 -5.48 46.65 0.34
C ASN A 125 -6.43 46.01 -0.70
N GLY A 126 -6.23 44.73 -1.02
CA GLY A 126 -7.12 43.93 -1.86
C GLY A 126 -6.92 44.10 -3.36
N SER A 127 -5.81 44.70 -3.82
CA SER A 127 -5.47 44.76 -5.25
C SER A 127 -4.89 43.43 -5.77
N SER A 128 -4.27 42.65 -4.90
CA SER A 128 -3.87 41.26 -5.17
C SER A 128 -3.93 40.39 -3.92
N PHE A 129 -3.99 39.08 -4.12
CA PHE A 129 -4.15 38.10 -3.05
C PHE A 129 -3.11 36.98 -3.16
N ILE A 130 -2.71 36.49 -2.00
CA ILE A 130 -1.75 35.40 -1.80
C ILE A 130 -2.51 34.26 -1.14
N ASN A 131 -2.52 33.09 -1.78
CA ASN A 131 -3.06 31.86 -1.21
C ASN A 131 -2.12 31.37 -0.08
N MET A 132 -2.67 31.12 1.11
CA MET A 132 -1.92 30.71 2.30
C MET A 132 -2.15 29.24 2.68
N ASN A 133 -2.70 28.42 1.77
CA ASN A 133 -3.15 27.06 2.05
C ASN A 133 -2.07 25.97 1.95
N ALA A 134 -0.85 26.32 1.52
CA ALA A 134 0.18 25.35 1.13
C ALA A 134 0.47 24.25 2.18
N ASN A 135 0.21 24.49 3.47
CA ASN A 135 0.46 23.54 4.56
C ASN A 135 -0.74 23.30 5.48
N LEU A 136 -1.97 23.65 5.08
CA LEU A 136 -3.11 23.63 6.00
C LEU A 136 -3.83 22.27 6.10
N ASN A 137 -3.68 21.32 5.17
CA ASN A 137 -4.34 19.99 5.19
C ASN A 137 -5.78 20.06 5.75
N VAL A 138 -6.63 20.96 5.22
CA VAL A 138 -7.99 21.22 5.74
C VAL A 138 -9.10 20.78 4.79
N THR A 139 -8.76 20.22 3.62
CA THR A 139 -9.77 19.83 2.63
C THR A 139 -10.73 18.79 3.21
N GLN A 140 -12.02 18.98 2.96
CA GLN A 140 -13.09 18.06 3.30
C GLN A 140 -13.40 17.19 2.07
N PHE A 141 -12.80 16.01 2.00
CA PHE A 141 -13.07 15.06 0.93
C PHE A 141 -14.32 14.23 1.26
N TYR A 142 -15.24 14.11 0.32
CA TYR A 142 -16.32 13.13 0.36
C TYR A 142 -15.83 11.74 -0.09
N ASP A 143 -14.84 11.72 -0.98
CA ASP A 143 -14.39 10.54 -1.74
C ASP A 143 -12.92 10.73 -2.16
N ILE A 144 -12.21 9.61 -2.27
CA ILE A 144 -10.84 9.46 -2.74
C ILE A 144 -10.84 8.38 -3.82
N ALA A 145 -10.11 8.58 -4.91
CA ALA A 145 -9.80 7.51 -5.86
C ALA A 145 -8.33 7.47 -6.23
N ILE A 146 -7.81 6.28 -6.52
CA ILE A 146 -6.42 6.05 -6.93
C ILE A 146 -6.39 5.61 -8.39
N ASP A 147 -5.42 6.13 -9.15
CA ASP A 147 -5.08 5.58 -10.46
C ASP A 147 -4.25 4.31 -10.26
N THR A 148 -4.81 3.15 -10.58
CA THR A 148 -4.15 1.84 -10.37
C THR A 148 -2.89 1.63 -11.23
N SER A 149 -2.66 2.49 -12.23
CA SER A 149 -1.41 2.48 -13.01
C SER A 149 -0.38 3.48 -12.48
N ASN A 150 -0.78 4.38 -11.59
CA ASN A 150 0.08 5.35 -10.94
C ASN A 150 -0.47 5.70 -9.54
N PRO A 151 0.01 5.03 -8.47
CA PRO A 151 -0.47 5.19 -7.10
C PRO A 151 -0.26 6.58 -6.50
N ASP A 152 0.60 7.40 -7.10
CA ASP A 152 0.83 8.78 -6.67
C ASP A 152 -0.24 9.70 -7.25
N LYS A 153 -0.85 9.29 -8.37
CA LYS A 153 -1.94 10.00 -9.00
C LYS A 153 -3.26 9.65 -8.30
N ILE A 154 -3.70 10.60 -7.50
CA ILE A 154 -4.82 10.47 -6.58
C ILE A 154 -5.84 11.55 -6.90
N PHE A 155 -7.11 11.18 -6.94
CA PHE A 155 -8.26 12.07 -7.12
C PHE A 155 -9.04 12.22 -5.83
N GLY A 156 -9.74 13.35 -5.69
CA GLY A 156 -10.60 13.57 -4.55
C GLY A 156 -11.66 14.63 -4.85
N GLY A 157 -12.88 14.35 -4.44
CA GLY A 157 -14.00 15.27 -4.53
C GLY A 157 -14.21 15.93 -3.20
N ALA A 158 -14.21 17.26 -3.20
CA ALA A 158 -14.25 18.04 -1.98
C ALA A 158 -15.55 18.84 -1.87
N GLN A 159 -15.99 19.02 -0.62
CA GLN A 159 -17.02 20.00 -0.28
C GLN A 159 -16.53 21.41 -0.67
N ASP A 160 -17.38 22.14 -1.40
CA ASP A 160 -17.20 23.53 -1.86
C ASP A 160 -15.93 23.78 -2.72
N ASN A 161 -15.07 22.78 -2.89
CA ASN A 161 -13.73 22.92 -3.46
C ASN A 161 -13.51 22.05 -4.72
N SER A 162 -14.58 21.78 -5.48
CA SER A 162 -14.54 21.02 -6.73
C SER A 162 -13.97 19.59 -6.59
N SER A 163 -13.79 18.91 -7.72
CA SER A 163 -12.90 17.74 -7.81
C SER A 163 -11.47 18.18 -8.13
N SER A 164 -10.51 17.49 -7.54
CA SER A 164 -9.08 17.77 -7.69
C SER A 164 -8.27 16.48 -7.77
N SER A 165 -7.02 16.61 -8.22
CA SER A 165 -6.07 15.52 -8.22
C SER A 165 -4.68 15.99 -7.82
N ARG A 166 -3.87 15.04 -7.35
CA ARG A 166 -2.45 15.25 -7.12
C ARG A 166 -1.65 14.14 -7.77
N ASN A 167 -0.33 14.31 -7.79
CA ASN A 167 0.62 13.27 -8.16
C ASN A 167 1.72 13.22 -7.07
N ILE A 168 2.99 13.07 -7.46
CA ILE A 168 4.17 13.20 -6.57
C ILE A 168 4.15 14.53 -5.79
N SER A 169 3.61 15.60 -6.40
CA SER A 169 3.39 16.87 -5.72
C SER A 169 2.30 16.75 -4.66
N LYS A 170 2.55 17.30 -3.47
CA LYS A 170 1.54 17.40 -2.40
C LYS A 170 0.44 18.43 -2.70
N VAL A 171 0.60 19.22 -3.76
CA VAL A 171 -0.40 20.20 -4.20
C VAL A 171 -1.51 19.51 -4.99
N TRP A 172 -2.74 19.71 -4.55
CA TRP A 172 -3.94 19.29 -5.25
C TRP A 172 -4.31 20.32 -6.31
N ASN A 173 -4.38 19.89 -7.56
CA ASN A 173 -4.75 20.70 -8.69
C ASN A 173 -6.20 20.44 -9.08
N LEU A 174 -6.91 21.49 -9.45
CA LEU A 174 -8.28 21.40 -9.96
C LEU A 174 -8.34 20.48 -11.20
N THR A 175 -9.26 19.53 -11.22
CA THR A 175 -9.55 18.71 -12.42
C THR A 175 -10.82 19.19 -13.11
N TYR A 176 -11.88 19.41 -12.34
CA TYR A 176 -13.18 19.84 -12.86
C TYR A 176 -13.82 20.88 -11.94
N ALA A 177 -13.96 22.10 -12.46
CA ALA A 177 -14.57 23.22 -11.75
C ALA A 177 -16.06 22.98 -11.50
N SER A 178 -16.43 22.87 -10.24
CA SER A 178 -17.80 22.70 -9.72
C SER A 178 -17.88 23.31 -8.31
N GLY A 179 -19.06 23.45 -7.71
CA GLY A 179 -19.15 23.79 -6.29
C GLY A 179 -18.55 22.65 -5.46
N ASP A 180 -19.35 21.61 -5.24
CA ASP A 180 -18.88 20.36 -4.64
C ASP A 180 -18.39 19.38 -5.71
N GLY A 181 -17.21 18.79 -5.50
CA GLY A 181 -16.80 17.55 -6.13
C GLY A 181 -17.22 16.36 -5.28
N PHE A 182 -17.81 15.33 -5.88
CA PHE A 182 -18.26 14.12 -5.18
C PHE A 182 -17.38 12.93 -5.57
N MET A 183 -17.95 11.89 -6.18
CA MET A 183 -17.24 10.66 -6.47
C MET A 183 -16.27 10.85 -7.65
N ASN A 184 -15.09 10.25 -7.56
CA ASN A 184 -14.09 10.20 -8.61
C ASN A 184 -13.85 8.74 -8.93
N VAL A 185 -13.77 8.41 -10.20
CA VAL A 185 -13.59 7.02 -10.63
C VAL A 185 -12.58 7.00 -11.77
N VAL A 186 -11.53 6.20 -11.60
CA VAL A 186 -10.60 5.86 -12.67
C VAL A 186 -11.06 4.54 -13.28
N ASP A 187 -11.19 4.48 -14.61
CA ASP A 187 -11.52 3.23 -15.29
C ASP A 187 -10.34 2.24 -15.12
N PRO A 188 -10.54 1.10 -14.45
CA PRO A 188 -9.46 0.16 -14.16
C PRO A 188 -8.93 -0.54 -15.42
N SER A 189 -9.68 -0.55 -16.52
CA SER A 189 -9.24 -1.10 -17.82
C SER A 189 -8.53 -0.06 -18.69
N ASN A 190 -8.71 1.23 -18.41
CA ASN A 190 -8.04 2.33 -19.12
C ASN A 190 -7.96 3.59 -18.23
N PRO A 191 -6.85 3.78 -17.50
CA PRO A 191 -6.69 4.91 -16.56
C PRO A 191 -6.67 6.31 -17.21
N SER A 192 -6.62 6.39 -18.54
CA SER A 192 -6.86 7.65 -19.25
C SER A 192 -8.34 8.08 -19.16
N THR A 193 -9.26 7.17 -18.86
CA THR A 193 -10.68 7.46 -18.67
C THR A 193 -10.95 7.73 -17.20
N VAL A 194 -11.33 8.97 -16.88
CA VAL A 194 -11.66 9.41 -15.51
C VAL A 194 -13.07 10.00 -15.50
N LEU A 195 -13.87 9.61 -14.52
CA LEU A 195 -15.22 10.13 -14.32
C LEU A 195 -15.32 10.84 -12.97
N GLN A 196 -16.11 11.92 -12.92
CA GLN A 196 -16.34 12.70 -11.71
C GLN A 196 -17.81 13.06 -11.58
N THR A 197 -18.33 13.08 -10.36
CA THR A 197 -19.66 13.61 -10.05
C THR A 197 -19.59 14.92 -9.27
N SER A 198 -20.62 15.74 -9.40
CA SER A 198 -20.80 17.01 -8.66
C SER A 198 -22.28 17.30 -8.45
N TYR A 199 -22.59 18.39 -7.72
CA TYR A 199 -23.94 18.81 -7.31
C TYR A 199 -25.04 18.48 -8.34
N PRO A 200 -26.09 17.73 -7.95
CA PRO A 200 -27.18 17.40 -8.87
C PRO A 200 -28.04 18.62 -9.21
N SER A 201 -28.26 18.88 -10.50
CA SER A 201 -29.14 19.97 -10.96
C SER A 201 -30.44 19.43 -11.55
N GLY A 202 -31.57 19.94 -11.06
CA GLY A 202 -32.90 19.50 -11.49
C GLY A 202 -33.22 18.04 -11.18
N GLY A 203 -32.68 17.51 -10.08
CA GLY A 203 -32.86 16.11 -9.67
C GLY A 203 -31.98 15.09 -10.42
N TYR A 204 -31.02 15.53 -11.23
CA TYR A 204 -30.10 14.61 -11.91
C TYR A 204 -28.65 14.96 -11.58
N PRO A 205 -27.77 13.95 -11.46
CA PRO A 205 -26.37 14.19 -11.16
C PRO A 205 -25.69 14.87 -12.34
N ASN A 206 -24.69 15.71 -12.03
CA ASN A 206 -23.73 16.14 -13.02
C ASN A 206 -22.58 15.13 -13.05
N ILE A 207 -22.56 14.28 -14.08
CA ILE A 207 -21.51 13.27 -14.28
C ILE A 207 -20.69 13.70 -15.48
N VAL A 208 -19.39 13.84 -15.29
CA VAL A 208 -18.46 14.23 -16.34
C VAL A 208 -17.40 13.17 -16.56
N ARG A 209 -16.87 13.10 -17.78
CA ARG A 209 -15.85 12.15 -18.19
C ARG A 209 -14.73 12.84 -18.96
N SER A 210 -13.50 12.46 -18.67
CA SER A 210 -12.28 12.78 -19.41
C SER A 210 -11.68 11.50 -20.00
N PHE A 211 -11.08 11.60 -21.19
CA PHE A 211 -10.24 10.56 -21.80
C PHE A 211 -8.74 10.90 -21.75
N GLN A 212 -8.36 11.90 -20.97
CA GLN A 212 -6.99 12.42 -20.87
C GLN A 212 -6.51 12.40 -19.42
N GLY A 213 -6.79 11.29 -18.72
CA GLY A 213 -6.31 11.02 -17.37
C GLY A 213 -6.79 12.01 -16.32
N GLY A 214 -7.94 12.67 -16.55
CA GLY A 214 -8.50 13.66 -15.64
C GLY A 214 -7.83 15.04 -15.71
N THR A 215 -7.16 15.36 -16.82
CA THR A 215 -6.54 16.68 -17.03
C THR A 215 -7.59 17.80 -17.03
N ALA A 216 -7.27 18.94 -16.41
CA ALA A 216 -8.17 20.09 -16.34
C ALA A 216 -8.63 20.56 -17.73
N GLY A 217 -9.92 20.87 -17.88
CA GLY A 217 -10.51 21.33 -19.15
C GLY A 217 -10.82 20.23 -20.17
N THR A 218 -10.54 18.96 -19.86
CA THR A 218 -10.79 17.83 -20.78
C THR A 218 -12.10 17.07 -20.51
N PHE A 219 -12.81 17.46 -19.45
CA PHE A 219 -14.04 16.82 -19.03
C PHE A 219 -15.23 17.27 -19.86
N SER A 220 -16.10 16.32 -20.19
CA SER A 220 -17.37 16.54 -20.88
C SER A 220 -18.51 15.85 -20.12
N ALA A 221 -19.68 16.50 -20.08
CA ALA A 221 -20.85 15.92 -19.41
C ALA A 221 -21.36 14.68 -20.13
N LEU A 222 -21.64 13.63 -19.38
CA LEU A 222 -22.32 12.45 -19.89
C LEU A 222 -23.82 12.76 -20.07
N PRO A 223 -24.46 12.21 -21.11
CA PRO A 223 -25.88 12.40 -21.34
C PRO A 223 -26.72 11.74 -20.24
N LYS A 224 -27.89 12.32 -19.96
CA LYS A 224 -28.87 11.79 -19.00
C LYS A 224 -29.77 10.70 -19.62
N THR A 225 -29.60 10.41 -20.91
CA THR A 225 -30.42 9.45 -21.67
C THR A 225 -30.42 8.08 -20.98
N GLY A 226 -31.61 7.58 -20.67
CA GLY A 226 -31.82 6.29 -20.01
C GLY A 226 -31.89 6.32 -18.48
N LEU A 227 -31.58 7.47 -17.85
CA LEU A 227 -31.90 7.69 -16.44
C LEU A 227 -33.41 7.86 -16.27
N SER A 228 -34.02 7.04 -15.43
CA SER A 228 -35.47 6.93 -15.28
C SER A 228 -36.02 7.44 -13.94
N SER A 229 -35.15 7.81 -13.00
CA SER A 229 -35.50 8.36 -11.69
C SER A 229 -34.55 9.50 -11.34
N GLY A 230 -35.09 10.62 -10.87
CA GLY A 230 -34.34 11.79 -10.38
C GLY A 230 -34.07 11.77 -8.87
N ASN A 231 -34.25 10.63 -8.19
CA ASN A 231 -34.07 10.53 -6.75
C ASN A 231 -32.59 10.23 -6.38
N PHE A 232 -31.68 11.05 -6.89
CA PHE A 232 -30.25 10.89 -6.61
C PHE A 232 -29.90 11.50 -5.24
N PRO A 233 -29.06 10.81 -4.44
CA PRO A 233 -28.55 11.38 -3.20
C PRO A 233 -27.61 12.56 -3.49
N TRP A 234 -27.36 13.37 -2.45
CA TRP A 234 -26.42 14.49 -2.49
C TRP A 234 -25.07 14.08 -3.09
N VAL A 235 -24.34 13.20 -2.41
CA VAL A 235 -23.16 12.53 -2.95
C VAL A 235 -23.64 11.36 -3.79
N THR A 236 -23.63 11.52 -5.12
CA THR A 236 -24.13 10.51 -6.06
C THR A 236 -23.14 9.34 -6.21
N PRO A 237 -23.50 8.11 -5.80
CA PRO A 237 -22.63 6.94 -5.95
C PRO A 237 -22.27 6.69 -7.41
N LEU A 238 -20.98 6.52 -7.68
CA LEU A 238 -20.41 6.22 -8.98
C LEU A 238 -19.29 5.21 -8.76
N ALA A 239 -19.23 4.16 -9.57
CA ALA A 239 -18.15 3.16 -9.50
C ALA A 239 -17.92 2.52 -10.87
N ALA A 240 -16.71 2.02 -11.12
CA ALA A 240 -16.35 1.32 -12.35
C ALA A 240 -15.70 -0.02 -12.07
N ALA A 241 -15.90 -0.96 -12.99
CA ALA A 241 -15.24 -2.26 -13.02
C ALA A 241 -15.12 -2.70 -14.48
N GLY A 242 -13.95 -3.19 -14.89
CA GLY A 242 -13.63 -3.39 -16.30
C GLY A 242 -13.92 -2.13 -17.12
N ASN A 243 -14.61 -2.27 -18.25
CA ASN A 243 -15.00 -1.14 -19.12
C ASN A 243 -16.45 -0.65 -18.89
N LYS A 244 -16.92 -0.76 -17.65
CA LYS A 244 -18.30 -0.44 -17.26
C LYS A 244 -18.31 0.54 -16.11
N VAL A 245 -19.33 1.38 -16.10
CA VAL A 245 -19.57 2.37 -15.03
C VAL A 245 -21.01 2.24 -14.55
N TRP A 246 -21.19 2.33 -13.25
CA TRP A 246 -22.49 2.34 -12.61
C TRP A 246 -22.72 3.64 -11.88
N VAL A 247 -23.98 4.06 -11.85
CA VAL A 247 -24.47 5.17 -11.04
C VAL A 247 -25.79 4.76 -10.41
N ALA A 248 -26.13 5.28 -9.23
CA ALA A 248 -27.40 4.95 -8.59
C ALA A 248 -28.15 6.15 -8.01
N SER A 249 -29.47 6.14 -8.22
CA SER A 249 -30.46 6.93 -7.50
C SER A 249 -31.18 6.01 -6.49
N ASP A 250 -32.50 5.99 -6.45
CA ASP A 250 -33.27 4.84 -5.96
C ASP A 250 -33.38 3.69 -6.99
N ARG A 251 -32.57 3.75 -8.05
CA ARG A 251 -32.38 2.70 -9.07
C ARG A 251 -30.90 2.62 -9.44
N LEU A 252 -30.44 1.41 -9.78
CA LEU A 252 -29.11 1.19 -10.33
C LEU A 252 -29.12 1.38 -11.85
N TYR A 253 -28.08 2.01 -12.39
CA TYR A 253 -27.87 2.18 -13.83
C TYR A 253 -26.47 1.74 -14.21
N VAL A 254 -26.31 1.23 -15.43
CA VAL A 254 -25.02 0.85 -16.03
C VAL A 254 -24.81 1.55 -17.37
N GLY A 255 -23.56 1.91 -17.64
CA GLY A 255 -23.08 2.43 -18.92
C GLY A 255 -21.70 1.87 -19.26
N ASN A 256 -21.17 2.24 -20.43
CA ASN A 256 -19.83 1.85 -20.87
C ASN A 256 -18.91 3.07 -20.84
N THR A 257 -17.82 2.96 -20.08
CA THR A 257 -16.84 4.04 -19.87
C THR A 257 -16.23 4.55 -21.18
N SER A 258 -16.02 3.64 -22.14
CA SER A 258 -15.38 3.91 -23.44
C SER A 258 -16.33 4.31 -24.57
N ALA A 259 -17.66 4.28 -24.34
CA ALA A 259 -18.62 4.54 -25.41
C ALA A 259 -18.59 6.02 -25.84
N SER A 260 -18.44 6.25 -27.15
CA SER A 260 -18.55 7.57 -27.78
C SER A 260 -19.99 8.06 -27.82
N SER A 261 -20.94 7.17 -28.13
CA SER A 261 -22.38 7.39 -27.94
C SER A 261 -22.82 6.73 -26.64
N PHE A 262 -22.99 7.54 -25.60
CA PHE A 262 -23.25 7.06 -24.24
C PHE A 262 -24.75 7.06 -23.92
N SER A 263 -25.23 6.00 -23.27
CA SER A 263 -26.57 5.94 -22.65
C SER A 263 -26.52 5.09 -21.39
N TRP A 264 -27.39 5.42 -20.44
CA TRP A 264 -27.59 4.64 -19.22
C TRP A 264 -28.64 3.55 -19.45
N THR A 265 -28.43 2.38 -18.87
CA THR A 265 -29.41 1.30 -18.85
C THR A 265 -29.76 0.99 -17.39
N ALA A 266 -31.04 1.01 -17.04
CA ALA A 266 -31.48 0.61 -15.70
C ALA A 266 -31.21 -0.88 -15.46
N VAL A 267 -30.72 -1.22 -14.27
CA VAL A 267 -30.50 -2.58 -13.81
C VAL A 267 -31.55 -2.89 -12.74
N GLY A 268 -32.45 -3.83 -13.03
CA GLY A 268 -33.50 -4.25 -12.11
C GLY A 268 -34.56 -3.18 -11.77
N GLY A 269 -35.21 -3.38 -10.63
CA GLY A 269 -36.30 -2.54 -10.11
C GLY A 269 -35.85 -1.37 -9.23
N ALA A 270 -36.79 -0.71 -8.57
CA ALA A 270 -36.51 0.33 -7.58
C ALA A 270 -36.03 -0.26 -6.24
N LEU A 271 -35.12 0.45 -5.57
CA LEU A 271 -34.45 0.08 -4.32
C LEU A 271 -35.25 0.48 -3.06
N GLY A 272 -36.44 1.06 -3.22
CA GLY A 272 -37.30 1.56 -2.13
C GLY A 272 -36.79 2.82 -1.41
N SER A 273 -35.49 3.17 -1.55
CA SER A 273 -34.85 4.38 -1.02
C SER A 273 -33.63 4.72 -1.88
N ALA A 274 -33.10 5.94 -1.75
CA ALA A 274 -31.90 6.32 -2.48
C ALA A 274 -30.71 5.44 -2.08
N ALA A 275 -29.97 4.94 -3.07
CA ALA A 275 -28.70 4.26 -2.88
C ALA A 275 -27.72 5.19 -2.16
N SER A 276 -26.92 4.62 -1.28
CA SER A 276 -25.83 5.31 -0.58
C SER A 276 -24.45 4.84 -1.01
N VAL A 277 -24.34 3.60 -1.51
CA VAL A 277 -23.09 3.01 -2.04
C VAL A 277 -23.41 1.95 -3.08
N ILE A 278 -22.53 1.83 -4.07
CA ILE A 278 -22.54 0.78 -5.10
C ILE A 278 -21.14 0.15 -5.20
N THR A 279 -21.06 -1.18 -5.24
CA THR A 279 -19.76 -1.89 -5.29
C THR A 279 -19.81 -2.92 -6.41
N PRO A 280 -19.46 -2.53 -7.65
CA PRO A 280 -19.25 -3.46 -8.74
C PRO A 280 -17.89 -4.15 -8.62
N THR A 281 -17.84 -5.45 -8.91
CA THR A 281 -16.58 -6.19 -9.08
C THR A 281 -16.54 -6.87 -10.44
N GLN A 282 -15.36 -7.11 -10.99
CA GLN A 282 -15.21 -7.87 -12.23
C GLN A 282 -14.83 -9.33 -11.91
N ALA A 283 -15.68 -10.28 -12.29
CA ALA A 283 -15.47 -11.72 -12.12
C ALA A 283 -15.52 -12.42 -13.49
N GLY A 284 -14.37 -12.42 -14.20
CA GLY A 284 -14.31 -12.83 -15.59
C GLY A 284 -15.17 -11.92 -16.47
N ASN A 285 -16.22 -12.48 -17.10
CA ASN A 285 -17.19 -11.73 -17.91
C ASN A 285 -18.42 -11.25 -17.12
N ALA A 286 -18.56 -11.67 -15.86
CA ALA A 286 -19.65 -11.27 -14.99
C ALA A 286 -19.26 -10.06 -14.15
N TYR A 287 -20.24 -9.24 -13.81
CA TYR A 287 -20.06 -8.07 -12.96
C TYR A 287 -21.03 -8.12 -11.77
N PRO A 288 -20.69 -8.83 -10.69
CA PRO A 288 -21.46 -8.79 -9.45
C PRO A 288 -21.50 -7.36 -8.91
N VAL A 289 -22.68 -6.91 -8.46
CA VAL A 289 -22.85 -5.58 -7.88
C VAL A 289 -23.66 -5.69 -6.60
N TYR A 290 -23.13 -5.12 -5.53
CA TYR A 290 -23.89 -4.80 -4.32
C TYR A 290 -24.35 -3.35 -4.36
N VAL A 291 -25.55 -3.11 -3.81
CA VAL A 291 -26.09 -1.77 -3.61
C VAL A 291 -26.58 -1.64 -2.17
N GLY A 292 -25.99 -0.71 -1.43
CA GLY A 292 -26.46 -0.30 -0.11
C GLY A 292 -27.36 0.93 -0.21
N THR A 293 -28.38 1.04 0.63
CA THR A 293 -29.29 2.20 0.64
C THR A 293 -29.25 3.01 1.92
N SER A 294 -29.65 4.28 1.80
CA SER A 294 -29.91 5.18 2.92
C SER A 294 -30.97 4.65 3.89
N GLY A 295 -31.94 3.88 3.38
CA GLY A 295 -32.97 3.20 4.16
C GLY A 295 -32.50 1.92 4.87
N GLY A 296 -31.23 1.53 4.72
CA GLY A 296 -30.65 0.35 5.36
C GLY A 296 -30.99 -0.98 4.70
N LYS A 297 -31.24 -0.95 3.37
CA LYS A 297 -31.40 -2.15 2.55
C LYS A 297 -30.10 -2.48 1.82
N ILE A 298 -29.89 -3.77 1.57
CA ILE A 298 -28.76 -4.28 0.79
C ILE A 298 -29.32 -5.11 -0.35
N TYR A 299 -28.91 -4.81 -1.58
CA TYR A 299 -29.28 -5.53 -2.79
C TYR A 299 -28.06 -6.15 -3.46
N PHE A 300 -28.26 -7.28 -4.13
CA PHE A 300 -27.23 -7.95 -4.90
C PHE A 300 -27.73 -8.32 -6.31
N HIS A 301 -26.84 -8.19 -7.28
CA HIS A 301 -27.03 -8.71 -8.63
C HIS A 301 -25.75 -9.43 -9.06
N SER A 302 -25.85 -10.68 -9.54
CA SER A 302 -24.67 -11.48 -9.89
C SER A 302 -23.98 -11.04 -11.19
N ASN A 303 -24.68 -10.33 -12.07
CA ASN A 303 -24.11 -9.82 -13.32
C ASN A 303 -24.80 -8.56 -13.88
N ALA A 304 -24.48 -7.38 -13.33
CA ALA A 304 -25.19 -6.12 -13.59
C ALA A 304 -24.78 -5.37 -14.88
N VAL A 305 -24.42 -6.09 -15.95
CA VAL A 305 -24.15 -5.51 -17.29
C VAL A 305 -25.24 -5.79 -18.31
N GLN A 306 -26.24 -6.60 -17.95
CA GLN A 306 -27.41 -6.88 -18.78
C GLN A 306 -28.57 -6.04 -18.25
N GLY A 307 -29.24 -5.27 -19.11
CA GLY A 307 -30.49 -4.56 -18.78
C GLY A 307 -31.68 -5.48 -18.45
N ALA A 308 -31.45 -6.76 -18.14
CA ALA A 308 -32.44 -7.76 -17.77
C ALA A 308 -31.92 -8.60 -16.60
N GLY A 309 -32.61 -8.49 -15.45
CA GLY A 309 -32.30 -9.18 -14.20
C GLY A 309 -32.75 -8.35 -13.00
N SER A 310 -33.36 -8.99 -12.00
CA SER A 310 -33.82 -8.29 -10.79
C SER A 310 -32.71 -8.19 -9.75
N LEU A 311 -32.51 -7.00 -9.18
CA LEU A 311 -31.77 -6.84 -7.93
C LEU A 311 -32.48 -7.64 -6.84
N THR A 312 -31.75 -8.53 -6.16
CA THR A 312 -32.28 -9.34 -5.07
C THR A 312 -32.08 -8.59 -3.75
N ASP A 313 -33.14 -8.38 -2.97
CA ASP A 313 -33.00 -7.86 -1.60
C ASP A 313 -32.34 -8.95 -0.74
N VAL A 314 -31.10 -8.69 -0.34
CA VAL A 314 -30.28 -9.57 0.50
C VAL A 314 -30.06 -8.95 1.89
N THR A 315 -30.95 -8.05 2.32
CA THR A 315 -30.86 -7.43 3.65
C THR A 315 -30.94 -8.49 4.75
N ASN A 316 -31.85 -9.45 4.61
CA ASN A 316 -32.11 -10.53 5.58
C ASN A 316 -32.03 -10.06 7.05
N ASN A 317 -31.04 -10.56 7.80
CA ASN A 317 -30.86 -10.30 9.23
C ASN A 317 -29.96 -9.08 9.53
N TYR A 318 -29.55 -8.31 8.52
CA TYR A 318 -28.92 -7.01 8.72
C TYR A 318 -29.93 -6.07 9.41
N PRO A 319 -29.57 -5.41 10.53
CA PRO A 319 -30.52 -4.72 11.39
C PRO A 319 -31.01 -3.36 10.87
N GLY A 320 -30.67 -2.99 9.63
CA GLY A 320 -31.00 -1.69 9.04
C GLY A 320 -30.09 -0.55 9.51
N GLY A 321 -30.43 0.69 9.16
CA GLY A 321 -29.54 1.86 9.27
C GLY A 321 -28.70 2.06 8.01
N ARG A 322 -28.30 3.30 7.72
CA ARG A 322 -27.63 3.67 6.46
C ARG A 322 -26.43 2.75 6.20
N VAL A 323 -26.47 2.07 5.06
CA VAL A 323 -25.33 1.31 4.55
C VAL A 323 -24.36 2.31 3.97
N SER A 324 -23.26 2.55 4.65
CA SER A 324 -22.30 3.59 4.26
C SER A 324 -21.35 3.13 3.18
N ASP A 325 -20.88 1.89 3.27
CA ASP A 325 -19.91 1.33 2.33
C ASP A 325 -19.94 -0.21 2.30
N ILE A 326 -19.47 -0.80 1.20
CA ILE A 326 -19.42 -2.24 0.96
C ILE A 326 -18.10 -2.61 0.27
N ALA A 327 -17.38 -3.59 0.83
CA ALA A 327 -16.19 -4.17 0.22
C ALA A 327 -16.34 -5.67 0.00
N VAL A 328 -15.87 -6.18 -1.14
CA VAL A 328 -15.84 -7.61 -1.47
C VAL A 328 -14.42 -8.12 -1.27
N ALA A 329 -14.25 -9.28 -0.63
CA ALA A 329 -12.93 -9.85 -0.41
C ALA A 329 -12.31 -10.31 -1.75
N PRO A 330 -11.02 -10.03 -1.99
CA PRO A 330 -10.37 -10.32 -3.27
C PRO A 330 -10.09 -11.81 -3.49
N ASP A 331 -9.94 -12.59 -2.43
CA ASP A 331 -9.74 -14.05 -2.46
C ASP A 331 -11.04 -14.84 -2.59
N ASN A 332 -12.17 -14.26 -2.19
CA ASN A 332 -13.46 -14.92 -2.23
C ASN A 332 -14.59 -13.91 -2.48
N SER A 333 -15.12 -13.92 -3.70
CA SER A 333 -16.21 -13.04 -4.14
C SER A 333 -17.53 -13.21 -3.37
N ARG A 334 -17.66 -14.25 -2.54
CA ARG A 334 -18.82 -14.45 -1.65
C ARG A 334 -18.65 -13.82 -0.28
N THR A 335 -17.42 -13.48 0.09
CA THR A 335 -17.10 -12.76 1.31
C THR A 335 -17.28 -11.26 1.07
N THR A 336 -18.17 -10.63 1.83
CA THR A 336 -18.54 -9.23 1.65
C THR A 336 -18.69 -8.57 3.02
N TYR A 337 -18.13 -7.38 3.16
CA TYR A 337 -18.17 -6.55 4.34
C TYR A 337 -19.07 -5.35 4.09
N VAL A 338 -19.87 -4.98 5.08
CA VAL A 338 -20.80 -3.86 5.01
C VAL A 338 -20.65 -3.00 6.25
N THR A 339 -20.41 -1.70 6.07
CA THR A 339 -20.37 -0.74 7.16
C THR A 339 -21.75 -0.13 7.42
N ARG A 340 -22.00 0.16 8.70
CA ARG A 340 -23.24 0.77 9.18
C ARG A 340 -22.97 2.14 9.79
N SER A 341 -23.47 3.18 9.15
CA SER A 341 -23.38 4.57 9.61
C SER A 341 -24.54 4.90 10.56
N ALA A 342 -24.42 4.44 11.81
CA ALA A 342 -25.38 4.73 12.89
C ALA A 342 -24.82 4.43 14.29
N PHE A 343 -25.37 5.09 15.30
CA PHE A 343 -25.11 4.77 16.71
C PHE A 343 -25.81 3.46 17.13
N GLY A 344 -25.27 2.81 18.16
CA GLY A 344 -25.70 1.51 18.68
C GLY A 344 -25.39 0.34 17.73
N GLY A 345 -25.39 -0.89 18.26
CA GLY A 345 -25.14 -2.12 17.50
C GLY A 345 -23.74 -2.22 16.87
N ALA A 346 -23.50 -3.31 16.14
CA ALA A 346 -22.24 -3.49 15.40
C ALA A 346 -22.13 -2.50 14.23
N LYS A 347 -20.89 -2.15 13.89
CA LYS A 347 -20.53 -1.18 12.84
C LYS A 347 -20.08 -1.85 11.53
N LEU A 348 -19.74 -3.14 11.61
CA LEU A 348 -19.32 -3.96 10.50
C LEU A 348 -20.13 -5.26 10.49
N TYR A 349 -20.59 -5.66 9.31
CA TYR A 349 -21.25 -6.94 9.09
C TYR A 349 -20.55 -7.68 7.97
N ARG A 350 -20.39 -9.00 8.10
CA ARG A 350 -19.79 -9.85 7.08
C ARG A 350 -20.78 -10.92 6.62
N SER A 351 -20.87 -11.08 5.31
CA SER A 351 -21.48 -12.23 4.65
C SER A 351 -20.40 -13.11 4.05
N THR A 352 -20.61 -14.42 3.99
CA THR A 352 -19.78 -15.38 3.22
C THR A 352 -20.59 -16.12 2.16
N ASN A 353 -21.83 -15.68 1.90
CA ASN A 353 -22.80 -16.36 1.05
C ASN A 353 -23.61 -15.39 0.18
N ASN A 354 -22.96 -14.35 -0.36
CA ASN A 354 -23.59 -13.33 -1.22
C ASN A 354 -24.76 -12.56 -0.58
N GLY A 355 -24.69 -12.30 0.72
CA GLY A 355 -25.72 -11.57 1.47
C GLY A 355 -26.90 -12.43 1.90
N ALA A 356 -26.87 -13.75 1.67
CA ALA A 356 -27.92 -14.63 2.20
C ALA A 356 -28.00 -14.59 3.73
N SER A 357 -26.93 -14.23 4.44
CA SER A 357 -26.93 -13.94 5.88
C SER A 357 -25.77 -13.04 6.27
N TRP A 358 -25.97 -12.20 7.28
CA TRP A 358 -25.00 -11.24 7.79
C TRP A 358 -24.61 -11.57 9.24
N SER A 359 -23.31 -11.66 9.51
CA SER A 359 -22.77 -11.79 10.86
C SER A 359 -22.28 -10.44 11.35
N ALA A 360 -22.72 -10.01 12.54
CA ALA A 360 -22.13 -8.86 13.22
C ALA A 360 -20.69 -9.21 13.62
N ILE A 361 -19.74 -8.37 13.25
CA ILE A 361 -18.31 -8.50 13.57
C ILE A 361 -17.75 -7.12 13.95
N GLY A 362 -16.44 -7.03 14.18
CA GLY A 362 -15.76 -5.77 14.43
C GLY A 362 -15.60 -5.43 15.90
N ASP A 363 -15.29 -6.42 16.74
CA ASP A 363 -14.99 -6.20 18.14
C ASP A 363 -13.80 -5.22 18.27
N GLY A 364 -13.95 -4.19 19.10
CA GLY A 364 -12.97 -3.10 19.20
C GLY A 364 -13.29 -1.86 18.36
N LEU A 365 -14.25 -1.92 17.43
CA LEU A 365 -14.75 -0.71 16.77
C LEU A 365 -15.57 0.17 17.73
N PRO A 366 -15.40 1.50 17.68
CA PRO A 366 -16.13 2.42 18.54
C PRO A 366 -17.61 2.50 18.17
N ASN A 367 -18.45 2.91 19.14
CA ASN A 367 -19.87 3.15 18.89
C ASN A 367 -20.14 4.52 18.23
N VAL A 368 -19.52 4.77 17.09
CA VAL A 368 -19.78 5.93 16.20
C VAL A 368 -20.08 5.44 14.79
N PRO A 369 -20.68 6.26 13.91
CA PRO A 369 -20.85 5.88 12.51
C PRO A 369 -19.56 5.38 11.87
N ALA A 370 -19.65 4.23 11.20
CA ALA A 370 -18.63 3.77 10.25
C ALA A 370 -18.97 4.33 8.87
N ASN A 371 -17.95 4.69 8.10
CA ASN A 371 -18.09 5.44 6.85
C ASN A 371 -17.55 4.66 5.64
N ALA A 372 -16.42 3.95 5.79
CA ALA A 372 -15.84 3.14 4.72
C ALA A 372 -15.18 1.85 5.25
N VAL A 373 -15.05 0.85 4.39
CA VAL A 373 -14.35 -0.40 4.63
C VAL A 373 -13.49 -0.76 3.42
N ALA A 374 -12.23 -1.13 3.67
CA ALA A 374 -11.34 -1.63 2.63
C ALA A 374 -10.75 -2.97 3.06
N VAL A 375 -10.65 -3.91 2.12
CA VAL A 375 -10.00 -5.22 2.32
C VAL A 375 -8.68 -5.19 1.58
N ASP A 376 -7.59 -5.55 2.26
CA ASP A 376 -6.26 -5.54 1.65
C ASP A 376 -6.19 -6.62 0.53
N PRO A 377 -5.86 -6.24 -0.73
CA PRO A 377 -5.80 -7.16 -1.86
C PRO A 377 -4.67 -8.19 -1.77
N ARG A 378 -3.60 -7.90 -1.02
CA ARG A 378 -2.49 -8.82 -0.81
C ARG A 378 -2.69 -9.69 0.44
N GLN A 379 -3.48 -9.22 1.40
CA GLN A 379 -3.75 -9.91 2.67
C GLN A 379 -5.25 -9.82 3.04
N PRO A 380 -6.13 -10.67 2.49
CA PRO A 380 -7.58 -10.58 2.71
C PRO A 380 -8.04 -10.72 4.17
N THR A 381 -7.18 -11.19 5.08
CA THR A 381 -7.43 -11.18 6.54
C THR A 381 -7.31 -9.79 7.14
N ARG A 382 -6.65 -8.86 6.43
CA ARG A 382 -6.48 -7.48 6.84
C ARG A 382 -7.61 -6.62 6.30
N VAL A 383 -8.36 -6.02 7.22
CA VAL A 383 -9.54 -5.20 6.91
C VAL A 383 -9.40 -3.87 7.62
N PHE A 384 -9.67 -2.78 6.93
CA PHE A 384 -9.69 -1.44 7.49
C PHE A 384 -11.12 -0.92 7.56
N VAL A 385 -11.45 -0.20 8.64
CA VAL A 385 -12.73 0.48 8.79
C VAL A 385 -12.49 1.94 9.18
N ALA A 386 -13.05 2.85 8.39
CA ALA A 386 -13.09 4.29 8.64
C ALA A 386 -14.34 4.66 9.43
N THR A 387 -14.22 5.62 10.35
CA THR A 387 -15.29 6.09 11.24
C THR A 387 -15.22 7.60 11.43
N ASP A 388 -16.22 8.16 12.14
CA ASP A 388 -16.25 9.58 12.52
C ASP A 388 -15.12 10.02 13.47
N ILE A 389 -14.36 9.09 14.05
CA ILE A 389 -13.30 9.42 15.01
C ILE A 389 -11.93 8.82 14.66
N GLY A 390 -11.82 8.18 13.50
CA GLY A 390 -10.56 7.64 13.00
C GLY A 390 -10.73 6.35 12.22
N MET A 391 -9.60 5.69 11.96
CA MET A 391 -9.53 4.43 11.23
C MET A 391 -9.06 3.31 12.15
N TYR A 392 -9.50 2.09 11.86
CA TYR A 392 -9.21 0.88 12.62
C TYR A 392 -8.77 -0.22 11.66
N GLN A 393 -7.87 -1.08 12.10
CA GLN A 393 -7.37 -2.22 11.36
C GLN A 393 -7.69 -3.52 12.10
N SER A 394 -8.07 -4.53 11.32
CA SER A 394 -8.15 -5.94 11.69
C SER A 394 -7.04 -6.72 10.98
N ILE A 395 -6.60 -7.82 11.57
CA ILE A 395 -5.73 -8.83 10.93
C ILE A 395 -6.35 -10.24 10.91
N ASP A 396 -7.61 -10.38 11.32
CA ASP A 396 -8.33 -11.65 11.48
C ASP A 396 -9.67 -11.68 10.72
N SER A 397 -9.70 -11.09 9.52
CA SER A 397 -10.87 -10.98 8.63
C SER A 397 -12.05 -10.21 9.24
N GLY A 398 -11.75 -9.17 10.01
CA GLY A 398 -12.68 -8.22 10.59
C GLY A 398 -13.31 -8.67 11.91
N ASN A 399 -12.80 -9.73 12.56
CA ASN A 399 -13.37 -10.16 13.82
C ASN A 399 -12.98 -9.18 14.95
N THR A 400 -11.69 -8.82 15.04
CA THR A 400 -11.17 -7.88 16.05
C THR A 400 -10.43 -6.70 15.41
N PHE A 401 -10.53 -5.52 16.02
CA PHE A 401 -9.96 -4.27 15.51
C PHE A 401 -9.17 -3.51 16.56
N THR A 402 -8.08 -2.87 16.10
CA THR A 402 -7.30 -1.89 16.84
C THR A 402 -7.25 -0.55 16.10
N ALA A 403 -7.11 0.56 16.81
CA ALA A 403 -6.97 1.87 16.18
C ALA A 403 -5.72 1.90 15.27
N PHE A 404 -5.87 2.45 14.07
CA PHE A 404 -4.82 2.56 13.06
C PHE A 404 -4.79 3.99 12.53
N ASN A 405 -3.74 4.74 12.86
CA ASN A 405 -3.63 6.16 12.51
C ASN A 405 -2.55 6.45 11.47
N ALA A 406 -1.46 5.69 11.40
CA ALA A 406 -0.40 5.85 10.39
C ALA A 406 0.07 7.32 10.19
N GLY A 407 0.19 8.09 11.28
CA GLY A 407 0.57 9.50 11.26
C GLY A 407 -0.58 10.51 11.05
N MET A 408 -1.79 10.04 10.77
CA MET A 408 -3.01 10.84 10.77
C MET A 408 -3.38 11.28 12.21
N PRO A 409 -3.85 12.53 12.44
CA PRO A 409 -4.32 12.97 13.75
C PRO A 409 -5.43 12.09 14.33
N ILE A 410 -5.52 12.04 15.66
CA ILE A 410 -6.63 11.35 16.35
C ILE A 410 -7.94 12.15 16.23
N GLY A 411 -9.09 11.45 16.21
CA GLY A 411 -10.41 12.10 16.20
C GLY A 411 -10.82 12.70 14.85
N ASN A 412 -10.39 12.09 13.75
CA ASN A 412 -10.74 12.55 12.41
C ASN A 412 -11.93 11.78 11.85
N VAL A 413 -12.84 12.51 11.20
CA VAL A 413 -13.87 11.90 10.35
C VAL A 413 -13.18 11.42 9.08
N VAL A 414 -13.02 10.10 8.94
CA VAL A 414 -12.51 9.47 7.73
C VAL A 414 -13.73 9.06 6.91
N MET A 415 -13.83 9.56 5.69
CA MET A 415 -15.01 9.35 4.83
C MET A 415 -14.85 8.15 3.93
N ASP A 416 -13.63 7.93 3.45
CA ASP A 416 -13.38 6.98 2.37
C ASP A 416 -11.94 6.44 2.40
N LEU A 417 -11.78 5.21 1.91
CA LEU A 417 -10.55 4.42 1.97
C LEU A 417 -10.32 3.70 0.63
N GLU A 418 -9.13 3.86 0.06
CA GLU A 418 -8.74 3.15 -1.15
C GLU A 418 -7.40 2.45 -0.98
N ILE A 419 -7.31 1.22 -1.47
CA ILE A 419 -6.06 0.43 -1.45
C ILE A 419 -5.64 0.14 -2.89
N ASP A 420 -4.42 0.51 -3.21
CA ASP A 420 -3.74 0.10 -4.43
C ASP A 420 -2.80 -1.05 -4.11
N ASP A 421 -2.72 -2.05 -5.00
CA ASP A 421 -1.94 -3.26 -4.75
C ASP A 421 -0.46 -3.03 -4.98
N GLU A 422 0.01 -2.32 -6.02
CA GLU A 422 1.44 -2.07 -6.28
C GLU A 422 1.67 -0.57 -6.51
N PRO A 423 2.12 0.17 -5.46
CA PRO A 423 3.13 -0.20 -4.47
C PRO A 423 2.56 -0.52 -3.08
N HIS A 424 1.35 -1.08 -3.01
CA HIS A 424 0.67 -1.53 -1.78
C HIS A 424 0.45 -0.39 -0.78
N VAL A 425 -0.42 0.54 -1.14
CA VAL A 425 -0.65 1.77 -0.36
C VAL A 425 -2.11 1.89 0.03
N LEU A 426 -2.36 2.35 1.25
CA LEU A 426 -3.69 2.77 1.70
C LEU A 426 -3.77 4.29 1.66
N VAL A 427 -4.82 4.80 1.02
CA VAL A 427 -5.16 6.22 0.99
C VAL A 427 -6.48 6.44 1.72
N ALA A 428 -6.51 7.45 2.58
CA ALA A 428 -7.69 7.83 3.34
C ALA A 428 -8.08 9.28 3.04
N GLY A 429 -9.34 9.49 2.65
CA GLY A 429 -9.96 10.79 2.50
C GLY A 429 -10.66 11.19 3.80
N THR A 430 -10.40 12.39 4.29
CA THR A 430 -11.01 12.87 5.54
C THR A 430 -11.90 14.08 5.30
N TYR A 431 -12.87 14.26 6.19
CA TYR A 431 -13.73 15.43 6.19
C TYR A 431 -13.14 16.54 7.06
N GLY A 432 -12.10 17.20 6.55
CA GLY A 432 -11.52 18.41 7.14
C GLY A 432 -10.07 18.29 7.59
N ARG A 433 -9.40 17.18 7.27
CA ARG A 433 -7.96 16.97 7.52
C ARG A 433 -7.20 16.52 6.26
N GLY A 434 -7.75 16.80 5.07
CA GLY A 434 -7.15 16.42 3.79
C GLY A 434 -7.14 14.91 3.54
N ALA A 435 -6.15 14.45 2.78
CA ALA A 435 -5.97 13.05 2.47
C ALA A 435 -4.62 12.52 2.99
N TRP A 436 -4.61 11.25 3.39
CA TRP A 436 -3.47 10.58 4.01
C TRP A 436 -3.10 9.36 3.18
N LYS A 437 -1.81 9.08 3.00
CA LYS A 437 -1.30 7.92 2.27
C LYS A 437 -0.25 7.24 3.13
N VAL A 438 -0.36 5.92 3.29
CA VAL A 438 0.63 5.09 3.99
C VAL A 438 1.01 3.89 3.14
N ASN A 439 2.27 3.48 3.22
CA ASN A 439 2.73 2.22 2.63
C ASN A 439 2.32 1.05 3.54
N LEU A 440 1.75 0.01 2.96
CA LEU A 440 1.37 -1.22 3.67
C LEU A 440 2.48 -2.28 3.62
N GLN A 441 3.50 -2.12 2.78
CA GLN A 441 4.74 -2.91 2.85
C GLN A 441 5.44 -2.57 4.19
N GLY A 442 5.63 -3.57 5.06
CA GLY A 442 6.09 -3.39 6.45
C GLY A 442 4.98 -3.43 7.51
N THR A 443 3.76 -3.82 7.15
CA THR A 443 2.67 -4.09 8.12
C THR A 443 2.16 -5.52 8.08
N GLN A 444 2.93 -6.43 7.47
CA GLN A 444 2.87 -7.86 7.78
C GLN A 444 3.35 -8.08 9.21
N SER A 445 2.84 -9.11 9.88
CA SER A 445 3.55 -9.63 11.05
C SER A 445 4.86 -10.21 10.54
N ASN A 446 5.99 -9.59 10.89
CA ASN A 446 7.33 -10.06 10.51
C ASN A 446 7.44 -11.59 10.71
N GLN A 447 7.72 -12.31 9.63
CA GLN A 447 8.07 -13.72 9.66
C GLN A 447 9.59 -13.89 9.70
N PRO A 448 10.15 -14.65 10.66
CA PRO A 448 11.59 -14.87 10.68
C PRO A 448 12.08 -15.53 9.38
N PRO A 449 13.27 -15.17 8.87
CA PRO A 449 13.83 -15.74 7.65
C PRO A 449 14.06 -17.25 7.79
N VAL A 450 14.20 -17.94 6.67
CA VAL A 450 14.61 -19.36 6.63
C VAL A 450 16.13 -19.42 6.41
N ALA A 451 16.87 -19.65 7.49
CA ALA A 451 18.32 -19.81 7.44
C ALA A 451 18.73 -21.10 6.70
N ASN A 452 19.58 -20.99 5.69
CA ASN A 452 20.10 -22.14 4.95
C ASN A 452 21.47 -21.86 4.31
N PHE A 453 22.29 -22.89 4.15
CA PHE A 453 23.56 -22.76 3.42
C PHE A 453 24.04 -24.08 2.83
N GLN A 454 24.97 -23.96 1.88
CA GLN A 454 25.75 -25.05 1.29
C GLN A 454 27.25 -24.83 1.56
N PHE A 455 28.06 -25.88 1.46
CA PHE A 455 29.50 -25.78 1.60
C PHE A 455 30.24 -26.80 0.72
N SER A 456 31.50 -26.50 0.39
CA SER A 456 32.41 -27.42 -0.30
C SER A 456 33.75 -27.49 0.44
N VAL A 457 34.32 -28.69 0.55
CA VAL A 457 35.57 -28.96 1.29
C VAL A 457 36.66 -29.37 0.30
N ASN A 458 37.84 -28.76 0.41
CA ASN A 458 39.05 -29.12 -0.33
C ASN A 458 40.23 -29.16 0.65
N GLY A 459 40.61 -30.37 1.07
CA GLY A 459 41.57 -30.56 2.15
C GLY A 459 41.07 -29.91 3.44
N LYS A 460 41.82 -28.92 3.94
CA LYS A 460 41.46 -28.14 5.14
C LYS A 460 40.67 -26.86 4.86
N SER A 461 40.46 -26.53 3.59
CA SER A 461 39.76 -25.30 3.19
C SER A 461 38.30 -25.59 2.85
N VAL A 462 37.41 -24.71 3.31
CA VAL A 462 35.96 -24.79 3.09
C VAL A 462 35.47 -23.46 2.55
N SER A 463 34.63 -23.53 1.53
CA SER A 463 33.88 -22.38 1.01
C SER A 463 32.41 -22.56 1.34
N PHE A 464 31.78 -21.51 1.89
CA PHE A 464 30.37 -21.49 2.26
C PHE A 464 29.57 -20.62 1.29
N THR A 465 28.36 -21.07 0.97
CA THR A 465 27.41 -20.32 0.15
C THR A 465 26.10 -20.18 0.90
N ASP A 466 25.70 -18.94 1.18
CA ASP A 466 24.39 -18.62 1.75
C ASP A 466 23.27 -18.97 0.76
N ALA A 467 22.27 -19.69 1.26
CA ALA A 467 21.07 -20.10 0.52
C ALA A 467 19.79 -19.74 1.29
N SER A 468 19.90 -18.83 2.26
CA SER A 468 18.81 -18.36 3.11
C SER A 468 17.82 -17.53 2.30
N GLN A 469 16.56 -17.58 2.72
CA GLN A 469 15.45 -16.86 2.08
C GLN A 469 14.62 -16.15 3.14
N ASP A 470 13.95 -15.11 2.70
CA ASP A 470 13.01 -14.33 3.48
C ASP A 470 11.79 -14.07 2.59
N ASP A 471 10.61 -14.48 3.07
CA ASP A 471 9.39 -14.52 2.28
C ASP A 471 8.62 -13.18 2.33
N ASP A 472 8.81 -12.39 3.39
CA ASP A 472 8.17 -11.09 3.60
C ASP A 472 9.16 -9.90 3.64
N GLY A 473 10.47 -10.15 3.67
CA GLY A 473 11.49 -9.11 3.71
C GLY A 473 12.78 -9.40 2.92
N GLN A 474 13.88 -8.77 3.35
CA GLN A 474 15.23 -9.03 2.86
C GLN A 474 16.22 -9.26 4.01
N ILE A 475 17.14 -10.21 3.81
CA ILE A 475 18.21 -10.49 4.78
C ILE A 475 19.27 -9.38 4.79
N VAL A 476 19.26 -8.55 5.83
CA VAL A 476 20.19 -7.41 6.02
C VAL A 476 21.47 -7.76 6.77
N SER A 477 21.48 -8.85 7.54
CA SER A 477 22.68 -9.24 8.29
C SER A 477 22.91 -10.75 8.35
N ARG A 478 24.19 -11.13 8.46
CA ARG A 478 24.67 -12.52 8.54
C ARG A 478 25.73 -12.62 9.62
N LEU A 479 25.65 -13.66 10.44
CA LEU A 479 26.68 -14.03 11.39
C LEU A 479 26.95 -15.53 11.27
N TRP A 480 28.15 -15.85 10.81
CA TRP A 480 28.68 -17.21 10.79
C TRP A 480 29.47 -17.46 12.06
N ASP A 481 29.17 -18.55 12.77
CA ASP A 481 30.09 -19.21 13.69
C ASP A 481 30.69 -20.41 12.97
N LEU A 482 32.00 -20.39 12.75
CA LEU A 482 32.70 -21.40 11.96
C LEU A 482 33.07 -22.64 12.79
N GLY A 483 32.64 -22.73 14.05
CA GLY A 483 32.76 -23.93 14.88
C GLY A 483 34.16 -24.17 15.46
N ASP A 484 35.12 -23.30 15.18
CA ASP A 484 36.49 -23.28 15.76
C ASP A 484 36.74 -22.04 16.65
N GLY A 485 35.67 -21.34 17.03
CA GLY A 485 35.72 -20.10 17.80
C GLY A 485 35.93 -18.83 16.96
N THR A 486 35.98 -18.94 15.63
CA THR A 486 36.03 -17.78 14.73
C THR A 486 34.68 -17.50 14.06
N THR A 487 34.44 -16.23 13.71
CA THR A 487 33.18 -15.78 13.10
C THR A 487 33.39 -15.01 11.81
N SER A 488 32.35 -14.90 10.98
CA SER A 488 32.34 -14.04 9.78
C SER A 488 30.99 -13.36 9.57
N ALA A 489 31.00 -12.17 8.96
CA ALA A 489 29.80 -11.44 8.54
C ALA A 489 29.63 -11.36 7.01
N GLN A 490 30.49 -12.06 6.25
CA GLN A 490 30.40 -12.09 4.79
C GLN A 490 29.20 -12.91 4.32
N THR A 491 28.68 -12.59 3.13
CA THR A 491 27.62 -13.40 2.50
C THR A 491 28.07 -14.84 2.25
N ASN A 492 29.26 -15.01 1.65
CA ASN A 492 29.82 -16.32 1.30
C ASN A 492 31.27 -16.41 1.80
N PRO A 493 31.50 -16.72 3.09
CA PRO A 493 32.85 -16.78 3.63
C PRO A 493 33.62 -18.03 3.17
N ALA A 494 34.94 -17.96 3.26
CA ALA A 494 35.82 -19.12 3.15
C ALA A 494 36.67 -19.27 4.41
N LYS A 495 37.01 -20.50 4.78
CA LYS A 495 37.74 -20.83 6.01
C LYS A 495 38.72 -21.97 5.78
N THR A 496 39.94 -21.84 6.30
CA THR A 496 40.89 -22.95 6.42
C THR A 496 41.01 -23.35 7.89
N TYR A 497 40.78 -24.62 8.20
CA TYR A 497 40.86 -25.16 9.55
C TYR A 497 42.28 -25.64 9.86
N ALA A 498 42.71 -25.47 11.11
CA ALA A 498 44.05 -25.88 11.53
C ALA A 498 44.15 -27.41 11.65
N ASP A 499 43.16 -28.03 12.28
CA ASP A 499 43.15 -29.45 12.61
C ASP A 499 42.04 -30.21 11.88
N ASP A 500 42.23 -31.51 11.75
CA ASP A 500 41.19 -32.42 11.27
C ASP A 500 40.14 -32.59 12.37
N GLY A 501 38.87 -32.71 11.97
CA GLY A 501 37.78 -32.78 12.91
C GLY A 501 36.42 -32.50 12.29
N THR A 502 35.39 -32.56 13.12
CA THR A 502 34.04 -32.15 12.74
C THR A 502 33.72 -30.82 13.41
N TYR A 503 33.48 -29.78 12.62
CA TYR A 503 33.16 -28.44 13.08
C TYR A 503 31.65 -28.19 12.92
N GLN A 504 30.99 -27.72 13.98
CA GLN A 504 29.58 -27.34 13.91
C GLN A 504 29.50 -25.89 13.45
N VAL A 505 29.18 -25.69 12.17
CA VAL A 505 29.07 -24.35 11.58
C VAL A 505 27.63 -23.87 11.70
N GLN A 506 27.46 -22.69 12.27
CA GLN A 506 26.17 -22.01 12.40
C GLN A 506 26.12 -20.80 11.47
N LEU A 507 25.03 -20.66 10.73
CA LEU A 507 24.66 -19.40 10.08
C LEU A 507 23.44 -18.83 10.79
N THR A 508 23.54 -17.59 11.27
CA THR A 508 22.41 -16.78 11.74
C THR A 508 22.17 -15.64 10.76
N VAL A 509 20.92 -15.46 10.33
CA VAL A 509 20.49 -14.37 9.44
C VAL A 509 19.44 -13.51 10.11
N THR A 510 19.48 -12.21 9.84
CA THR A 510 18.51 -11.20 10.33
C THR A 510 17.91 -10.45 9.16
N ASP A 511 16.59 -10.29 9.16
CA ASP A 511 15.83 -9.53 8.18
C ASP A 511 15.79 -8.02 8.47
N ASP A 512 15.26 -7.24 7.52
CA ASP A 512 15.11 -5.79 7.58
C ASP A 512 14.12 -5.31 8.65
N ASP A 513 13.29 -6.21 9.18
CA ASP A 513 12.33 -5.95 10.27
C ASP A 513 12.81 -6.48 11.63
N GLY A 514 14.05 -6.98 11.71
CA GLY A 514 14.77 -7.35 12.92
C GLY A 514 14.52 -8.76 13.49
N ALA A 515 13.78 -9.64 12.81
CA ALA A 515 13.67 -11.04 13.21
C ALA A 515 14.89 -11.83 12.73
N SER A 516 15.09 -13.03 13.27
CA SER A 516 16.30 -13.81 12.99
C SER A 516 16.07 -15.30 13.10
N ALA A 517 16.83 -16.06 12.30
CA ALA A 517 16.84 -17.50 12.33
C ALA A 517 18.26 -18.04 12.16
N SER A 518 18.48 -19.27 12.64
CA SER A 518 19.78 -19.93 12.60
C SER A 518 19.67 -21.36 12.11
N ILE A 519 20.71 -21.83 11.44
CA ILE A 519 20.88 -23.23 11.03
C ILE A 519 22.28 -23.73 11.38
N ASN A 520 22.38 -24.98 11.84
CA ASN A 520 23.64 -25.65 12.14
C ASN A 520 23.89 -26.79 11.15
N ARG A 521 25.13 -26.92 10.64
CA ARG A 521 25.58 -28.08 9.87
C ARG A 521 26.96 -28.53 10.32
N ALA A 522 27.14 -29.85 10.39
CA ALA A 522 28.44 -30.46 10.66
C ALA A 522 29.30 -30.45 9.40
N VAL A 523 30.50 -29.87 9.48
CA VAL A 523 31.50 -29.84 8.41
C VAL A 523 32.67 -30.71 8.84
N VAL A 524 32.93 -31.78 8.08
CA VAL A 524 34.03 -32.71 8.37
C VAL A 524 35.27 -32.30 7.59
N ILE A 525 36.36 -32.03 8.30
CA ILE A 525 37.68 -31.72 7.76
C ILE A 525 38.60 -32.91 8.01
N SER A 526 39.24 -33.40 6.95
CA SER A 526 40.25 -34.44 7.04
C SER A 526 41.41 -34.14 6.09
N SER A 527 42.63 -34.28 6.60
CA SER A 527 43.86 -34.20 5.83
C SER A 527 44.18 -35.50 5.09
N SER A 528 43.46 -36.60 5.36
CA SER A 528 43.65 -37.88 4.66
C SER A 528 42.94 -37.89 3.30
N ALA A 529 43.70 -37.76 2.22
CA ALA A 529 43.18 -37.78 0.84
C ALA A 529 42.76 -39.16 0.32
N CYS A 530 42.66 -40.19 1.17
CA CYS A 530 42.55 -41.58 0.73
C CYS A 530 41.24 -42.22 1.21
N ALA A 531 40.15 -42.00 0.47
CA ALA A 531 38.91 -42.75 0.64
C ALA A 531 39.03 -44.12 -0.07
N GLY A 532 38.53 -45.20 0.54
CA GLY A 532 38.53 -46.52 -0.09
C GLY A 532 38.52 -47.69 0.87
N THR A 533 38.63 -48.90 0.30
CA THR A 533 38.82 -50.14 1.06
C THR A 533 40.26 -50.24 1.54
N THR A 534 40.44 -50.40 2.86
CA THR A 534 41.75 -50.51 3.48
C THR A 534 42.15 -51.96 3.71
N ILE A 535 43.39 -52.29 3.34
CA ILE A 535 44.04 -53.58 3.56
C ILE A 535 45.41 -53.31 4.19
N ASN A 536 45.80 -54.11 5.17
CA ASN A 536 47.14 -54.06 5.75
C ASN A 536 48.03 -55.14 5.14
N GLY A 537 49.29 -54.80 4.85
CA GLY A 537 50.31 -55.74 4.37
C GLY A 537 51.60 -55.61 5.17
N SER A 538 52.56 -56.52 4.97
CA SER A 538 53.87 -56.45 5.62
C SER A 538 54.95 -57.13 4.79
N PHE A 539 56.11 -56.50 4.65
CA PHE A 539 57.29 -57.12 4.02
C PHE A 539 58.31 -57.57 5.08
N ALA A 540 58.96 -58.71 4.82
CA ALA A 540 59.96 -59.31 5.72
C ALA A 540 61.42 -58.94 5.39
N GLY A 541 61.65 -58.00 4.47
CA GLY A 541 62.90 -57.23 4.40
C GLY A 541 63.88 -57.50 3.26
N ALA A 542 63.45 -58.07 2.12
CA ALA A 542 64.31 -58.09 0.93
C ALA A 542 63.93 -56.97 -0.06
N ASN A 543 64.90 -56.15 -0.44
CA ASN A 543 64.75 -55.11 -1.47
C ASN A 543 64.36 -55.75 -2.81
N GLY A 544 63.37 -55.17 -3.48
CA GLY A 544 62.77 -55.67 -4.72
C GLY A 544 61.63 -56.67 -4.51
N GLN A 545 61.22 -56.95 -3.27
CA GLN A 545 60.04 -57.81 -3.03
C GLN A 545 58.77 -57.11 -3.52
N SER A 546 57.98 -57.84 -4.30
CA SER A 546 56.74 -57.35 -4.88
C SER A 546 55.55 -58.15 -4.34
N GLN A 547 54.54 -57.46 -3.83
CA GLN A 547 53.26 -58.04 -3.43
C GLN A 547 52.14 -57.46 -4.29
N ILE A 548 51.43 -58.33 -5.02
CA ILE A 548 50.19 -57.95 -5.70
C ILE A 548 49.08 -57.96 -4.65
N GLN A 549 48.37 -56.83 -4.46
CA GLN A 549 47.25 -56.58 -3.51
C GLN A 549 47.28 -57.45 -2.25
N PRO A 550 47.40 -56.93 -1.00
CA PRO A 550 47.82 -57.74 0.16
C PRO A 550 46.98 -58.98 0.60
N ASN A 551 46.02 -59.46 -0.20
CA ASN A 551 45.25 -60.69 -0.08
C ASN A 551 45.09 -61.51 -1.41
N GLY A 552 45.75 -61.15 -2.52
CA GLY A 552 46.10 -62.11 -3.58
C GLY A 552 45.26 -62.21 -4.87
N THR A 553 44.49 -61.22 -5.32
CA THR A 553 43.86 -61.25 -6.67
C THR A 553 43.76 -59.90 -7.38
N TRP A 554 43.48 -59.93 -8.69
CA TRP A 554 43.04 -58.77 -9.48
C TRP A 554 41.55 -58.47 -9.23
N TYR A 555 41.07 -57.30 -9.65
CA TYR A 555 39.64 -56.98 -9.69
C TYR A 555 39.17 -56.63 -11.09
N GLN A 556 37.90 -56.87 -11.38
CA GLN A 556 37.24 -56.41 -12.59
C GLN A 556 36.54 -55.06 -12.31
N SER A 557 36.78 -54.08 -13.17
CA SER A 557 35.95 -52.88 -13.29
C SER A 557 34.96 -53.06 -14.42
N THR A 558 33.67 -52.90 -14.15
CA THR A 558 32.60 -53.04 -15.16
C THR A 558 32.27 -51.73 -15.86
N SER A 559 32.75 -50.60 -15.32
CA SER A 559 32.55 -49.24 -15.83
C SER A 559 33.89 -48.52 -16.00
N ALA A 560 33.88 -47.44 -16.79
CA ALA A 560 34.98 -46.49 -16.81
C ALA A 560 34.88 -45.55 -15.59
N GLY A 561 36.02 -45.16 -15.03
CA GLY A 561 36.09 -44.24 -13.91
C GLY A 561 37.48 -44.17 -13.28
N THR A 562 37.59 -43.50 -12.14
CA THR A 562 38.87 -43.30 -11.45
C THR A 562 39.20 -44.46 -10.51
N HIS A 563 40.37 -45.05 -10.75
CA HIS A 563 41.03 -46.01 -9.87
C HIS A 563 42.00 -45.24 -8.97
N SER A 564 41.77 -45.22 -7.66
CA SER A 564 42.63 -44.53 -6.71
C SER A 564 43.28 -45.49 -5.72
N VAL A 565 44.50 -45.18 -5.32
CA VAL A 565 45.23 -45.95 -4.30
C VAL A 565 46.12 -45.04 -3.49
N CYS A 566 46.34 -45.45 -2.25
CA CYS A 566 47.15 -44.78 -1.27
C CYS A 566 47.85 -45.82 -0.41
N LEU A 567 49.16 -45.71 -0.34
CA LEU A 567 50.02 -46.61 0.41
C LEU A 567 50.72 -45.80 1.49
N GLN A 568 50.75 -46.33 2.72
CA GLN A 568 51.43 -45.72 3.85
C GLN A 568 52.20 -46.79 4.64
N GLY A 569 53.52 -46.73 4.58
CA GLY A 569 54.44 -47.54 5.38
C GLY A 569 54.96 -46.82 6.63
N PRO A 570 55.80 -47.48 7.43
CA PRO A 570 56.48 -46.85 8.57
C PRO A 570 57.50 -45.81 8.09
N GLN A 571 57.80 -44.82 8.94
CA GLN A 571 58.78 -43.80 8.60
C GLN A 571 60.16 -44.43 8.33
N GLY A 572 60.81 -44.02 7.24
CA GLY A 572 62.13 -44.51 6.83
C GLY A 572 62.12 -45.73 5.91
N THR A 573 60.95 -46.23 5.51
CA THR A 573 60.81 -47.23 4.44
C THR A 573 60.56 -46.57 3.09
N ASP A 574 60.86 -47.30 2.02
CA ASP A 574 60.66 -46.92 0.62
C ASP A 574 59.81 -48.01 -0.05
N PHE A 575 58.52 -47.72 -0.22
CA PHE A 575 57.56 -48.62 -0.84
C PHE A 575 56.88 -47.92 -2.02
N ASP A 576 56.94 -48.54 -3.19
CA ASP A 576 56.31 -48.02 -4.40
C ASP A 576 55.00 -48.74 -4.71
N VAL A 577 54.08 -48.05 -5.38
CA VAL A 577 52.81 -48.64 -5.84
C VAL A 577 52.65 -48.49 -7.34
N TYR A 578 52.12 -49.53 -7.95
CA TYR A 578 51.87 -49.65 -9.37
C TYR A 578 50.44 -50.14 -9.62
N LEU A 579 49.82 -49.67 -10.69
CA LEU A 579 48.55 -50.17 -11.20
C LEU A 579 48.80 -50.83 -12.55
N ASP A 580 48.46 -52.11 -12.67
CA ASP A 580 48.51 -52.87 -13.91
C ASP A 580 47.09 -53.15 -14.43
N ARG A 581 46.93 -53.18 -15.76
CA ARG A 581 45.71 -53.57 -16.46
C ARG A 581 45.97 -54.80 -17.35
N TRP A 582 45.02 -55.72 -17.42
CA TRP A 582 45.09 -56.90 -18.29
C TRP A 582 44.76 -56.52 -19.74
N THR A 583 45.62 -56.92 -20.69
CA THR A 583 45.44 -56.66 -22.13
C THR A 583 44.75 -57.79 -22.89
N GLY A 584 44.47 -58.91 -22.23
CA GLY A 584 43.99 -60.15 -22.85
C GLY A 584 45.05 -61.24 -22.91
N SER A 585 46.34 -60.87 -22.93
CA SER A 585 47.47 -61.81 -22.97
C SER A 585 48.55 -61.52 -21.91
N ALA A 586 48.64 -60.29 -21.39
CA ALA A 586 49.61 -59.90 -20.38
C ALA A 586 49.09 -58.79 -19.45
N TRP A 587 49.70 -58.67 -18.27
CA TRP A 587 49.51 -57.52 -17.39
C TRP A 587 50.45 -56.39 -17.81
N GLN A 588 49.89 -55.21 -18.09
CA GLN A 588 50.64 -54.03 -18.47
C GLN A 588 50.45 -52.94 -17.41
N GLN A 589 51.54 -52.35 -16.94
CA GLN A 589 51.48 -51.22 -16.03
C GLN A 589 50.85 -50.01 -16.73
N VAL A 590 49.81 -49.45 -16.12
CA VAL A 590 49.08 -48.28 -16.64
C VAL A 590 49.27 -47.04 -15.78
N ALA A 591 49.66 -47.18 -14.52
CA ALA A 591 50.06 -46.07 -13.66
C ALA A 591 51.04 -46.53 -12.57
N LYS A 592 51.78 -45.58 -12.01
CA LYS A 592 52.75 -45.81 -10.93
C LYS A 592 52.93 -44.56 -10.07
N SER A 593 53.36 -44.77 -8.83
CA SER A 593 53.87 -43.74 -7.93
C SER A 593 55.14 -44.31 -7.31
N GLU A 594 56.26 -43.63 -7.57
CA GLU A 594 57.60 -44.01 -7.14
C GLU A 594 58.25 -42.81 -6.44
N SER A 595 58.47 -42.91 -5.13
CA SER A 595 59.17 -41.89 -4.36
C SER A 595 59.98 -42.54 -3.25
N PRO A 596 61.07 -41.91 -2.77
CA PRO A 596 61.91 -42.47 -1.71
C PRO A 596 61.25 -42.39 -0.32
N THR A 597 59.92 -42.24 -0.25
CA THR A 597 59.18 -42.02 0.98
C THR A 597 58.27 -43.21 1.30
N SER A 598 57.75 -43.21 2.51
CA SER A 598 56.84 -44.27 2.96
C SER A 598 55.39 -44.03 2.51
N VAL A 599 55.11 -43.01 1.70
CA VAL A 599 53.75 -42.65 1.28
C VAL A 599 53.67 -42.49 -0.23
N GLU A 600 52.76 -43.24 -0.85
CA GLU A 600 52.54 -43.19 -2.29
C GLU A 600 51.06 -43.10 -2.64
N ALA A 601 50.73 -42.48 -3.77
CA ALA A 601 49.35 -42.40 -4.24
C ALA A 601 49.23 -42.41 -5.77
N ILE A 602 48.22 -43.12 -6.30
CA ILE A 602 47.85 -43.07 -7.72
C ILE A 602 46.39 -42.66 -7.83
N ASN A 603 46.09 -41.78 -8.80
CA ASN A 603 44.76 -41.58 -9.34
C ASN A 603 44.81 -41.81 -10.86
N TYR A 604 44.11 -42.83 -11.35
CA TYR A 604 44.14 -43.21 -12.76
C TYR A 604 42.73 -43.36 -13.32
N SER A 605 42.40 -42.60 -14.37
CA SER A 605 41.12 -42.74 -15.08
C SER A 605 41.21 -43.89 -16.09
N GLY A 606 40.54 -45.00 -15.77
CA GLY A 606 40.54 -46.23 -16.56
C GLY A 606 39.18 -46.53 -17.20
N SER A 607 39.18 -47.49 -18.12
CA SER A 607 37.96 -48.05 -18.72
C SER A 607 37.61 -49.40 -18.08
N SER A 608 36.47 -50.00 -18.44
CA SER A 608 36.14 -51.34 -17.97
C SER A 608 37.23 -52.36 -18.36
N GLY A 609 37.49 -53.33 -17.49
CA GLY A 609 38.58 -54.29 -17.64
C GLY A 609 39.10 -54.82 -16.32
N TYR A 610 40.15 -55.64 -16.37
CA TYR A 610 40.76 -56.24 -15.18
C TYR A 610 42.00 -55.45 -14.77
N TYR A 611 42.09 -55.14 -13.47
CA TYR A 611 43.13 -54.31 -12.87
C TYR A 611 43.72 -55.00 -11.65
N ARG A 612 44.99 -54.71 -11.34
CA ARG A 612 45.62 -55.10 -10.08
C ARG A 612 46.56 -54.02 -9.60
N TYR A 613 46.71 -53.91 -8.30
CA TYR A 613 47.74 -53.08 -7.70
C TYR A 613 48.91 -53.95 -7.26
N ARG A 614 50.11 -53.43 -7.46
CA ARG A 614 51.37 -54.07 -7.08
C ARG A 614 52.12 -53.10 -6.19
N VAL A 615 52.46 -53.55 -4.98
CA VAL A 615 53.30 -52.82 -4.04
C VAL A 615 54.69 -53.44 -4.09
N VAL A 616 55.74 -52.63 -4.21
CA VAL A 616 57.13 -53.09 -4.27
C VAL A 616 57.91 -52.42 -3.15
N ASN A 617 58.66 -53.22 -2.39
CA ASN A 617 59.52 -52.73 -1.33
C ASN A 617 60.94 -52.52 -1.83
N TYR A 618 61.41 -51.27 -1.80
CA TYR A 618 62.76 -50.90 -2.19
C TYR A 618 63.68 -50.65 -0.98
N ALA A 619 63.14 -50.29 0.20
CA ALA A 619 63.91 -50.23 1.43
C ALA A 619 63.06 -50.40 2.69
N GLY A 620 63.55 -51.20 3.64
CA GLY A 620 62.98 -51.33 4.99
C GLY A 620 62.15 -52.59 5.23
N VAL A 621 61.75 -52.77 6.48
CA VAL A 621 60.90 -53.88 6.97
C VAL A 621 59.76 -53.26 7.75
N GLY A 622 58.54 -53.72 7.54
CA GLY A 622 57.42 -53.21 8.33
C GLY A 622 56.04 -53.45 7.72
N ALA A 623 55.03 -53.20 8.55
CA ALA A 623 53.65 -53.20 8.15
C ALA A 623 53.30 -51.90 7.42
N TYR A 624 52.52 -51.99 6.36
CA TYR A 624 51.99 -50.86 5.63
C TYR A 624 50.47 -50.95 5.53
N THR A 625 49.84 -49.80 5.40
CA THR A 625 48.41 -49.66 5.13
C THR A 625 48.22 -49.29 3.66
N PHE A 626 47.35 -50.02 2.99
CA PHE A 626 47.04 -49.86 1.58
C PHE A 626 45.53 -49.60 1.44
N THR A 627 45.16 -48.40 1.01
CA THR A 627 43.77 -47.99 0.82
C THR A 627 43.51 -47.72 -0.65
N PHE A 628 42.49 -48.36 -1.22
CA PHE A 628 42.17 -48.19 -2.64
C PHE A 628 40.68 -48.03 -2.89
N GLN A 629 40.34 -47.29 -3.94
CA GLN A 629 38.99 -47.17 -4.46
C GLN A 629 38.99 -47.56 -5.94
N ARG A 630 37.93 -48.25 -6.35
CA ARG A 630 37.68 -48.63 -7.74
C ARG A 630 36.38 -47.98 -8.24
N PRO A 631 36.25 -47.73 -9.55
CA PRO A 631 35.04 -47.19 -10.17
C PRO A 631 33.76 -47.98 -9.90
#